data_AF-A0A9D7XLM6-F1
#
_entry.id   AF-A0A9D7XLM6-F1
#
_cell.length_a   1.000
_cell.length_b   1.000
_cell.length_c   1.000
_cell.angle_alpha   90.00
_cell.angle_beta   90.00
_cell.angle_gamma   90.00
#
_symmetry.space_group_name_H-M   'P 1'
#
loop_
_entity.id
_entity.type
_entity.pdbx_description
1 polymer ?
#
loop_
_entity_poly.entity_id
_entity_poly.type
_entity_poly.pdbx_seq_one_letter_code
_entity_poly.pdbx_strand_id
1 'polypeptide(L)' 'MGTKEAIHQLIDKINDENVLKGYLALIQRLSSHEESTLWNELSKEQQEELLIAYEESFDKENIIPHNEVRNQHDKWLGNI' A
#
# COMPACT_ATOMS: atom_id res chain seq x y z
N MET A 1 -11.17 -23.05 -18.78
CA MET A 1 -11.59 -21.69 -19.15
C MET A 1 -10.60 -20.73 -18.50
N GLY A 2 -9.92 -19.87 -19.27
CA GLY A 2 -8.94 -18.93 -18.74
C GLY A 2 -9.63 -17.76 -18.02
N THR A 3 -8.95 -17.15 -17.06
CA THR A 3 -9.43 -15.95 -16.34
C THR A 3 -9.75 -14.81 -17.32
N LYS A 4 -8.97 -14.69 -18.40
CA LYS A 4 -9.19 -13.70 -19.45
C LYS A 4 -10.53 -13.92 -20.17
N GLU A 5 -10.81 -15.14 -20.63
CA GLU A 5 -12.10 -15.47 -21.25
C GLU A 5 -13.29 -15.24 -20.29
N ALA A 6 -13.11 -15.52 -19.00
CA ALA A 6 -14.15 -15.26 -18.00
C ALA A 6 -14.47 -13.77 -17.84
N ILE A 7 -13.46 -12.91 -17.87
CA ILE A 7 -13.64 -11.46 -17.80
C ILE A 7 -14.33 -10.93 -19.06
N HIS A 8 -13.92 -11.37 -20.26
CA HIS A 8 -14.58 -10.96 -21.50
C HIS A 8 -16.07 -11.33 -21.51
N GLN A 9 -16.41 -12.58 -21.14
CA GLN A 9 -17.81 -13.01 -21.06
C GLN A 9 -18.63 -12.27 -20.01
N LEU A 10 -17.99 -11.77 -18.95
CA LEU A 10 -18.66 -11.01 -17.90
C LEU A 10 -18.94 -9.57 -18.38
N ILE A 11 -17.99 -8.95 -19.07
CA ILE A 11 -18.14 -7.64 -19.70
C ILE A 11 -19.23 -7.68 -20.78
N ASP A 12 -19.23 -8.70 -21.64
CA ASP A 12 -20.18 -8.84 -22.75
C ASP A 12 -21.64 -8.96 -22.29
N LYS A 13 -21.88 -9.33 -21.02
CA LYS A 13 -23.22 -9.44 -20.44
C LYS A 13 -23.75 -8.13 -19.87
N ILE A 14 -22.92 -7.09 -19.77
CA ILE A 14 -23.30 -5.80 -19.18
C ILE A 14 -23.76 -4.88 -20.32
N ASN A 15 -25.04 -4.53 -20.32
CA ASN A 15 -25.62 -3.58 -21.28
C ASN A 15 -25.71 -2.13 -20.74
N ASP A 16 -25.48 -1.94 -19.43
CA ASP A 16 -25.51 -0.62 -18.80
C ASP A 16 -24.11 0.03 -18.87
N GLU A 17 -24.03 1.11 -19.65
CA GLU A 17 -22.82 1.89 -19.86
C GLU A 17 -22.24 2.48 -18.55
N ASN A 18 -23.08 2.84 -17.58
CA ASN A 18 -22.60 3.38 -16.31
C ASN A 18 -21.94 2.29 -15.47
N VAL A 19 -22.50 1.08 -15.52
CA VAL A 19 -21.92 -0.10 -14.86
C VAL A 19 -20.59 -0.46 -15.52
N LEU A 20 -20.51 -0.46 -16.85
CA LEU A 20 -19.26 -0.66 -17.60
C LEU A 20 -18.18 0.36 -17.23
N LYS A 21 -18.54 1.65 -17.14
CA LYS A 21 -17.61 2.70 -16.70
C LYS A 21 -17.07 2.47 -15.30
N GLY A 22 -17.92 1.98 -14.38
CA GLY A 22 -17.50 1.61 -13.03
C GLY A 22 -16.47 0.48 -13.02
N TYR A 23 -16.70 -0.58 -13.78
CA TYR A 23 -15.74 -1.69 -13.90
C TYR A 23 -14.44 -1.26 -14.59
N LEU A 24 -14.52 -0.43 -15.63
CA LEU A 24 -13.33 0.10 -16.30
C LEU A 24 -12.46 0.92 -15.33
N ALA A 25 -13.06 1.83 -14.56
CA ALA A 25 -12.34 2.63 -13.58
C ALA A 25 -11.68 1.76 -12.48
N LEU A 26 -12.38 0.70 -12.03
CA LEU A 26 -11.83 -0.26 -11.08
C LEU A 26 -10.62 -1.02 -11.66
N ILE A 27 -10.76 -1.57 -12.87
CA ILE A 27 -9.67 -2.32 -13.53
C ILE A 27 -8.47 -1.39 -13.76
N GLN A 28 -8.70 -0.14 -14.19
CA GLN A 28 -7.65 0.85 -14.35
C GLN A 28 -6.91 1.11 -13.04
N ARG A 29 -7.64 1.32 -11.93
CA ARG A 29 -7.05 1.52 -10.60
C ARG A 29 -6.25 0.31 -10.10
N LEU A 30 -6.72 -0.90 -10.39
CA LEU A 30 -6.01 -2.13 -10.02
C LEU A 30 -4.76 -2.34 -10.88
N SER A 31 -4.82 -1.96 -12.17
CA SER A 31 -3.66 -2.01 -13.07
C SER A 31 -2.66 -0.88 -12.82
N SER A 32 -3.09 0.22 -12.19
CA SER A 32 -2.24 1.34 -11.79
C SER A 32 -1.64 1.14 -10.38
N HIS A 33 -1.64 -0.08 -9.83
CA HIS A 33 -0.69 -0.44 -8.79
C HIS A 33 0.72 -0.42 -9.40
N GLU A 34 1.22 0.78 -9.66
CA GLU A 34 2.65 1.00 -9.75
C GLU A 34 3.22 0.64 -8.38
N GLU A 35 3.96 -0.45 -8.33
CA GLU A 35 4.77 -0.90 -7.18
C GLU A 35 5.79 0.18 -6.69
N SER A 36 5.77 1.39 -7.24
CA SER A 36 6.84 2.38 -7.14
C SER A 36 6.43 3.76 -6.62
N THR A 37 5.17 4.01 -6.24
CA THR A 37 4.75 5.39 -5.95
C THR A 37 5.35 5.96 -4.66
N LEU A 38 5.34 5.22 -3.54
CA LEU A 38 5.75 5.78 -2.24
C LEU A 38 7.24 6.13 -2.16
N TRP A 39 8.13 5.29 -2.69
CA TRP A 39 9.57 5.58 -2.71
C TRP A 39 9.89 6.78 -3.62
N ASN A 40 9.22 6.86 -4.77
CA ASN A 40 9.43 7.94 -5.75
C ASN A 40 8.80 9.28 -5.32
N GLU A 41 7.86 9.26 -4.37
CA GLU A 41 7.27 10.45 -3.76
C GLU A 41 8.18 11.11 -2.71
N LEU A 42 9.18 10.40 -2.18
CA LEU A 42 10.13 10.93 -1.20
C LEU A 42 11.14 11.86 -1.87
N SER A 43 11.50 12.95 -1.20
CA SER A 43 12.66 13.76 -1.58
C SER A 43 13.94 12.94 -1.44
N LYS A 44 15.04 13.38 -2.08
CA LYS A 44 16.34 12.71 -1.94
C LYS A 44 16.79 12.60 -0.48
N GLU A 45 16.54 13.65 0.30
CA GLU A 45 16.86 13.70 1.73
C GLU A 45 16.04 12.66 2.51
N GLN A 46 14.75 12.54 2.21
CA GLN A 46 13.86 11.56 2.85
C GLN A 46 14.21 10.11 2.45
N GLN A 47 14.63 9.89 1.21
CA GLN A 47 15.13 8.59 0.76
C GLN A 47 16.41 8.19 1.50
N GLU A 48 17.35 9.13 1.64
CA GLU A 48 18.60 8.92 2.36
C GLU A 48 18.36 8.66 3.85
N GLU A 49 17.48 9.46 4.49
CA GLU A 49 17.07 9.26 5.88
C GLU A 49 16.38 7.90 6.09
N LEU A 50 15.52 7.48 5.17
CA LEU A 50 14.84 6.18 5.25
C LEU A 50 15.85 5.02 5.17
N LEU A 51 16.84 5.11 4.27
CA LEU A 51 17.88 4.09 4.14
C LEU A 51 18.75 4.02 5.38
N ILE A 52 19.14 5.16 5.95
CA ILE A 52 19.89 5.22 7.20
C ILE A 52 19.09 4.57 8.33
N ALA A 53 17.82 4.96 8.52
CA ALA A 53 16.97 4.39 9.57
C ALA A 53 16.76 2.87 9.39
N TYR A 54 16.68 2.41 8.14
CA TYR A 54 16.60 0.99 7.82
C TYR A 54 17.89 0.25 8.22
N GLU A 55 19.06 0.77 7.89
CA GLU A 55 20.35 0.21 8.30
C GLU A 55 20.52 0.20 9.83
N GLU A 56 20.17 1.30 10.49
CA GLU A 56 20.25 1.45 11.95
C GLU A 56 19.31 0.49 12.69
N SER A 57 18.19 0.09 12.07
CA SER A 57 17.23 -0.85 12.68
C SER A 57 17.80 -2.26 12.90
N PHE A 58 18.88 -2.61 12.21
CA PHE A 58 19.59 -3.88 12.41
C PHE A 58 20.54 -3.85 13.61
N ASP A 59 20.89 -2.66 14.11
CA ASP A 59 21.71 -2.52 15.30
C ASP A 59 20.85 -2.73 16.55
N LYS A 60 21.18 -3.75 17.33
CA LYS A 60 20.44 -4.10 18.55
C LYS A 60 20.53 -3.03 19.62
N GLU A 61 21.59 -2.22 19.61
CA GLU A 61 21.74 -1.11 20.56
C GLU A 61 20.74 0.03 20.28
N ASN A 62 20.21 0.11 19.05
CA ASN A 62 19.19 1.09 18.64
C ASN A 62 17.75 0.58 18.85
N ILE A 63 17.57 -0.67 19.31
CA ILE A 63 16.25 -1.26 19.52
C ILE A 63 15.77 -0.95 20.94
N ILE A 64 14.62 -0.30 21.05
CA ILE A 64 13.93 -0.14 22.33
C ILE A 64 12.94 -1.29 22.58
N PRO A 65 12.79 -1.75 23.83
CA PRO A 65 11.81 -2.77 24.18
C PRO A 65 10.37 -2.36 23.80
N HIS A 66 9.59 -3.33 23.33
CA HIS A 66 8.21 -3.09 22.89
C HIS A 66 7.30 -2.45 23.97
N ASN A 67 7.49 -2.84 25.23
CA ASN A 67 6.78 -2.23 26.36
C ASN A 67 7.12 -0.75 26.54
N GLU A 68 8.34 -0.34 26.22
CA GLU A 68 8.77 1.05 26.28
C GLU A 68 8.11 1.88 25.18
N VAL A 69 8.09 1.38 23.94
CA VAL A 69 7.36 2.00 22.81
C VAL A 69 5.87 2.17 23.16
N ARG A 70 5.25 1.13 23.72
CA ARG A 70 3.84 1.15 24.12
C ARG A 70 3.56 2.20 25.18
N ASN A 71 4.42 2.32 26.19
CA ASN A 71 4.30 3.32 27.25
C ASN A 71 4.44 4.74 26.69
N GLN A 72 5.38 4.98 25.76
CA GLN A 72 5.56 6.30 25.13
C GLN A 72 4.31 6.75 24.35
N HIS A 73 3.59 5.79 23.75
CA HIS A 73 2.43 6.07 22.90
C HIS A 73 1.09 5.77 23.58
N ASP A 74 1.07 5.57 24.89
CA ASP A 74 -0.12 5.17 25.66
C ASP A 74 -1.31 6.13 25.46
N LYS A 75 -1.02 7.43 25.29
CA LYS A 75 -2.03 8.46 24.97
C LYS A 75 -2.80 8.18 23.68
N TRP A 76 -2.17 7.56 22.69
CA TRP A 76 -2.74 7.23 21.38
C TRP A 76 -3.27 5.80 21.33
N LEU A 77 -2.67 4.90 22.11
CA LEU A 77 -3.04 3.50 22.24
C LEU A 77 -4.14 3.25 23.28
N GLY A 78 -4.67 4.32 23.89
CA GLY A 78 -5.64 4.29 24.97
C GLY A 78 -6.78 3.29 24.73
N ASN A 79 -6.82 2.25 25.57
CA ASN A 79 -7.86 1.24 25.72
C ASN A 79 -8.37 0.59 24.42
N ILE A 80 -7.61 -0.39 23.92
CA ILE A 80 -8.19 -1.56 23.23
C ILE A 80 -8.25 -2.71 24.23
#